data_AF-A0A965IQY9-F1
#
_entry.id   AF-A0A965IQY9-F1
#
_cell.length_a   1.000
_cell.length_b   1.000
_cell.length_c   1.000
_cell.angle_alpha   90.00
_cell.angle_beta   90.00
_cell.angle_gamma   90.00
#
_symmetry.space_group_name_H-M   'P 1'
#
loop_
_entity.id
_entity.type
_entity.pdbx_description
1 polymer ?
#
loop_
_entity_poly.entity_id
_entity_poly.type
_entity_poly.pdbx_seq_one_letter_code
_entity_poly.pdbx_strand_id
1 'polypeptide(L)'
;MNKYSIRFNKTRGQPGRGSMNHVWRVFENGKEYLFKNLDISVPVKSEKDENGMDYNICCQGYLAIDRVTSTAVITAEIKQLVEV
;
A
#
# COMPACT_ATOMS: atom_id res chain seq x y z
N MET A 1 -10.11 10.79 5.30
CA MET A 1 -8.94 9.91 5.46
C MET A 1 -9.39 8.47 5.50
N ASN A 2 -8.77 7.62 4.68
CA ASN A 2 -9.05 6.18 4.68
C ASN A 2 -8.04 5.47 5.59
N LYS A 3 -8.44 4.32 6.15
CA LYS A 3 -7.51 3.40 6.80
C LYS A 3 -6.86 2.53 5.72
N TYR A 4 -5.55 2.40 5.81
CA TYR A 4 -4.77 1.49 4.98
C TYR A 4 -4.17 0.39 5.84
N SER A 5 -4.28 -0.84 5.36
CA SER A 5 -3.51 -1.98 5.87
C SER A 5 -2.51 -2.37 4.80
N ILE A 6 -1.24 -2.49 5.17
CA ILE A 6 -0.15 -2.66 4.22
C ILE A 6 0.72 -3.83 4.66
N ARG A 7 1.00 -4.76 3.74
CA ARG A 7 1.83 -5.93 4.05
C ARG A 7 2.64 -6.40 2.84
N PHE A 8 3.65 -7.20 3.15
CA PHE A 8 4.48 -7.81 2.12
C PHE A 8 3.70 -8.79 1.25
N ASN A 9 3.94 -8.76 -0.05
CA ASN A 9 3.34 -9.66 -1.03
C ASN A 9 4.12 -10.97 -1.09
N LYS A 10 3.79 -11.92 -0.20
CA LYS A 10 4.40 -13.26 -0.14
C LYS A 10 4.22 -14.07 -1.43
N THR A 11 3.26 -13.73 -2.28
CA THR A 11 2.93 -14.42 -3.53
C THR A 11 3.27 -13.60 -4.79
N ARG A 12 4.11 -12.56 -4.67
CA ARG A 12 4.60 -11.77 -5.81
C ARG A 12 5.13 -12.66 -6.94
N GLY A 13 4.82 -12.33 -8.19
CA GLY A 13 5.21 -13.12 -9.37
C GLY A 13 4.26 -14.26 -9.73
N GLN A 14 3.32 -14.64 -8.86
CA GLN A 14 2.24 -15.57 -9.22
C GLN A 14 1.16 -14.87 -10.07
N PRO A 15 0.36 -15.62 -10.87
CA PRO A 15 -0.75 -15.05 -11.65
C PRO A 15 -1.67 -14.17 -10.79
N GLY A 16 -1.93 -12.94 -11.26
CA GLY A 16 -2.76 -11.97 -10.54
C GLY A 16 -2.09 -11.30 -9.32
N ARG A 17 -0.81 -11.58 -9.04
CA ARG A 17 -0.06 -11.06 -7.88
C ARG A 17 1.05 -10.08 -8.24
N GLY A 18 0.96 -9.50 -9.44
CA GLY A 18 1.97 -8.60 -10.00
C GLY A 18 3.28 -9.32 -10.36
N SER A 19 4.23 -8.59 -10.93
CA SER A 19 5.59 -9.09 -11.17
C SER A 19 6.35 -9.36 -9.87
N MET A 20 7.53 -9.99 -9.95
CA MET A 20 8.44 -10.16 -8.81
C MET A 20 8.76 -8.86 -8.06
N ASN A 21 8.73 -7.73 -8.76
CA ASN A 21 8.97 -6.41 -8.17
C ASN A 21 7.76 -5.82 -7.40
N HIS A 22 6.54 -6.37 -7.50
CA HIS A 22 5.38 -5.87 -6.77
C HIS A 22 5.35 -6.46 -5.36
N VAL A 23 6.22 -5.93 -4.49
CA VAL A 23 6.51 -6.51 -3.17
C VAL A 23 5.52 -6.08 -2.09
N TRP A 24 4.64 -5.09 -2.36
CA TRP A 24 3.70 -4.56 -1.39
C TRP A 24 2.25 -4.76 -1.81
N ARG A 25 1.43 -5.17 -0.83
CA ARG A 25 -0.04 -5.19 -0.91
C ARG A 25 -0.55 -4.04 -0.06
N VAL A 26 -1.34 -3.16 -0.64
CA VAL A 26 -1.98 -2.03 0.05
C VAL A 26 -3.49 -2.23 -0.03
N PHE A 27 -4.15 -2.28 1.12
CA PHE A 27 -5.59 -2.46 1.22
C PHE A 27 -6.25 -1.14 1.61
N GLU A 28 -7.27 -0.75 0.87
CA GLU A 28 -8.11 0.41 1.13
C GLU A 28 -9.57 -0.04 1.07
N ASN A 29 -10.27 -0.04 2.21
CA ASN A 29 -11.68 -0.41 2.29
C ASN A 29 -12.03 -1.74 1.58
N GLY A 30 -11.17 -2.76 1.76
CA GLY A 30 -11.33 -4.09 1.14
C GLY A 30 -10.80 -4.20 -0.30
N LYS A 31 -10.44 -3.10 -0.95
CA LYS A 31 -9.79 -3.12 -2.26
C LYS A 31 -8.29 -3.29 -2.12
N GLU A 32 -7.73 -4.24 -2.86
CA GLU A 32 -6.30 -4.53 -2.91
C GLU A 32 -5.62 -3.80 -4.07
N TYR A 33 -4.47 -3.21 -3.79
CA TYR A 33 -3.54 -2.66 -4.77
C TYR A 33 -2.16 -3.29 -4.57
N LEU A 34 -1.42 -3.44 -5.68
CA LEU A 34 -0.08 -3.99 -5.69
C LEU A 34 0.92 -2.91 -6.11
N PHE A 35 1.97 -2.74 -5.32
CA PHE A 35 2.98 -1.70 -5.54
C PHE A 35 4.40 -2.26 -5.44
N LYS A 36 5.32 -1.60 -6.14
CA LYS A 36 6.75 -1.88 -6.04
C LYS A 36 7.37 -1.19 -4.82
N ASN A 37 6.91 0.03 -4.51
CA ASN A 37 7.46 0.84 -3.43
C ASN A 37 6.35 1.43 -2.53
N LEU A 38 6.76 1.91 -1.36
CA LEU A 38 5.93 2.64 -0.40
C LEU A 38 6.63 3.96 -0.05
N ASP A 39 5.85 5.03 0.01
CA ASP A 39 6.22 6.30 0.65
C ASP A 39 5.08 6.68 1.60
N ILE A 40 5.34 6.59 2.90
CA ILE A 40 4.34 6.82 3.95
C ILE A 40 4.85 7.95 4.84
N SER A 41 4.17 9.09 4.79
CA SER A 41 4.52 10.29 5.56
C SER A 41 3.40 10.65 6.56
N VAL A 42 2.82 9.62 7.18
CA VAL A 42 1.81 9.71 8.25
C VAL A 42 2.19 8.78 9.40
N PRO A 43 1.69 8.99 10.63
CA PRO A 43 1.92 8.06 11.72
C PRO A 43 1.45 6.64 11.38
N VAL A 44 2.29 5.65 11.69
CA VAL A 44 2.02 4.24 11.44
C VAL A 44 1.93 3.45 12.75
N LYS A 45 1.13 2.39 12.76
CA LYS A 45 1.07 1.39 13.82
C LYS A 45 1.06 0.00 13.20
N SER A 46 1.45 -1.03 13.94
CA SER A 46 1.28 -2.42 13.50
C SER A 46 -0.04 -3.00 13.99
N GLU A 47 -0.73 -3.76 13.15
CA GLU A 47 -1.89 -4.58 13.54
C GLU A 47 -1.75 -5.99 12.95
N LYS A 48 -2.29 -7.01 13.63
CA LYS A 48 -2.44 -8.33 13.01
C LYS A 48 -3.58 -8.29 11.99
N ASP A 49 -3.48 -9.11 10.95
CA ASP A 49 -4.62 -9.34 10.07
C ASP A 49 -5.75 -10.10 10.78
N GLU A 50 -6.93 -10.15 10.17
CA GLU A 50 -8.14 -10.73 10.78
C GLU A 50 -7.95 -12.20 11.18
N ASN A 51 -7.10 -12.92 10.46
CA ASN A 51 -6.77 -14.32 10.75
C ASN A 51 -5.63 -14.47 11.78
N GLY A 52 -5.05 -13.36 12.26
CA GLY A 52 -4.01 -13.33 13.29
C GLY A 52 -2.62 -13.81 12.84
N MET A 53 -2.42 -14.08 11.55
CA MET A 53 -1.21 -14.74 11.04
C MET A 53 -0.21 -13.78 10.40
N ASP A 54 -0.71 -12.71 9.77
CA ASP A 54 0.13 -11.67 9.18
C ASP A 54 0.12 -10.40 10.05
N TYR A 55 1.20 -9.64 9.97
CA TYR A 55 1.25 -8.27 10.47
C TYR A 55 1.13 -7.28 9.32
N ASN A 56 0.34 -6.24 9.55
CA ASN A 56 0.19 -5.09 8.67
C ASN A 56 0.85 -3.86 9.30
N ILE A 57 1.46 -3.03 8.45
CA ILE A 57 1.65 -1.61 8.72
C ILE A 57 0.30 -0.95 8.46
N CYS A 58 -0.25 -0.29 9.47
CA CYS A 58 -1.54 0.38 9.42
C CYS A 58 -1.37 1.89 9.60
N CYS A 59 -2.06 2.67 8.77
CA CYS A 59 -2.08 4.12 8.86
C CYS A 59 -3.38 4.72 8.33
N GLN A 60 -3.58 6.01 8.60
CA GLN A 60 -4.69 6.77 8.05
C GLN A 60 -4.16 7.93 7.20
N GLY A 61 -4.75 8.15 6.03
CA GLY A 61 -4.31 9.22 5.12
C GLY A 61 -5.09 9.27 3.82
N TYR A 62 -4.42 9.76 2.78
CA TYR A 62 -4.88 9.78 1.38
C TYR A 62 -3.82 9.11 0.50
N LEU A 63 -4.23 8.18 -0.35
CA LEU A 63 -3.35 7.49 -1.29
C LEU A 63 -3.29 8.24 -2.62
N ALA A 64 -2.07 8.59 -3.04
CA ALA A 64 -1.73 8.95 -4.41
C ALA A 64 -0.86 7.84 -5.03
N ILE A 65 -1.06 7.57 -6.32
CA ILE A 65 -0.37 6.50 -7.04
C ILE A 65 0.63 7.10 -8.03
N ASP A 66 1.92 7.00 -7.71
CA ASP A 66 2.97 7.26 -8.70
C ASP A 66 3.06 6.06 -9.64
N ARG A 67 2.58 6.24 -10.88
CA ARG A 67 2.53 5.21 -11.90
C ARG A 67 3.89 4.95 -12.55
N VAL A 68 4.80 5.92 -12.54
CA VAL A 68 6.14 5.77 -13.12
C VAL A 68 6.95 4.79 -12.31
N THR A 69 6.95 4.96 -10.98
CA THR A 69 7.74 4.12 -10.07
C THR A 69 6.93 2.98 -9.44
N SER A 70 5.60 2.96 -9.61
CA SER A 70 4.68 2.06 -8.91
C SER A 70 4.83 2.20 -7.38
N THR A 71 4.71 3.45 -6.91
CA THR A 71 4.81 3.80 -5.49
C THR A 71 3.44 4.18 -4.93
N ALA A 72 3.09 3.57 -3.81
CA ALA A 72 1.97 4.05 -3.00
C ALA A 72 2.45 5.21 -2.13
N VAL A 73 1.95 6.40 -2.40
CA VAL A 73 2.26 7.61 -1.63
C VAL A 73 1.09 7.89 -0.69
N ILE A 74 1.30 7.76 0.63
CA ILE A 74 0.26 7.96 1.64
C ILE A 74 0.62 9.15 2.52
N THR A 75 -0.21 10.21 2.45
CA THR A 75 0.02 11.49 3.13
C THR A 75 -1.21 11.97 3.90
N ALA A 76 -1.01 12.93 4.81
CA ALA A 76 -2.10 13.54 5.58
C ALA A 76 -3.00 14.45 4.71
N GLU A 77 -2.47 14.93 3.58
CA GLU A 77 -3.17 15.80 2.63
C GLU A 77 -3.31 15.12 1.27
N ILE A 78 -4.27 15.57 0.46
CA ILE A 78 -4.46 15.10 -0.91
C ILE A 78 -3.34 15.70 -1.78
N LYS A 79 -2.38 14.87 -2.19
CA LYS A 79 -1.42 15.26 -3.24
C LYS A 79 -2.05 15.05 -4.61
N GLN A 80 -2.24 16.12 -5.38
CA GLN A 80 -2.37 16.00 -6.84
C GLN A 80 -0.98 15.70 -7.39
N LEU A 81 -0.80 14.54 -8.02
CA LEU A 81 0.41 14.26 -8.77
C LEU A 81 0.38 15.12 -10.03
N VAL A 82 1.37 16.00 -10.17
CA VAL A 82 1.56 16.80 -11.39
C VAL A 82 2.06 15.84 -12.46
N GLU A 83 1.29 15.67 -13.53
CA GLU A 83 1.77 14.99 -14.74
C GLU A 83 2.88 15.87 -15.34
N VAL A 84 4.08 15.30 -15.48
CA VAL A 84 5.22 15.93 -16.19
C VAL A 84 5.19 15.52 -17.64
#